data_AF-A0A1B8S1G6-F1
#
_entry.id   AF-A0A1B8S1G6-F1
#
_cell.length_a   1.000
_cell.length_b   1.000
_cell.length_c   1.000
_cell.angle_alpha   90.00
_cell.angle_beta   90.00
_cell.angle_gamma   90.00
#
_symmetry.space_group_name_H-M   'P 1'
#
loop_
_entity.id
_entity.type
_entity.pdbx_description
1 polymer ?
#
loop_
_entity_poly.entity_id
_entity_poly.type
_entity_poly.pdbx_seq_one_letter_code
_entity_poly.pdbx_strand_id
1 'polypeptide(L)'
;MQLWSDIAAIFSAFASQDSWEIRNALESNAAWVLGTAAAAIGGLLVMIVYRLVPLLDRHLERTIMVWSYLAIAFIIFWGVIDRFVFKNQQPWSTTIPPLLFMIMAWFGAAFNVRLRTHLSFSEFRTVMPRWAQMGCLALDAVLWFGFAVIVFVTTTRLTALSASNFQIVLGTDSVLQWWFLITAPLSFVLMIARVFENLADDIGNFRSGAPLIKQAVIGGDV
;
A
#
# COMPACT_ATOMS: atom_id res chain seq x y z
N MET A 1 12.34 25.67 -15.00
CA MET A 1 11.29 25.71 -16.04
C MET A 1 10.95 24.30 -16.54
N GLN A 2 11.93 23.42 -16.77
CA GLN A 2 11.71 22.03 -17.21
C GLN A 2 10.88 21.16 -16.23
N LEU A 3 11.09 21.28 -14.92
CA LEU A 3 10.35 20.46 -13.94
C LEU A 3 8.84 20.79 -13.91
N TRP A 4 8.47 22.06 -14.13
CA TRP A 4 7.07 22.49 -14.19
C TRP A 4 6.39 22.07 -15.50
N SER A 5 7.12 22.07 -16.63
CA SER A 5 6.59 21.53 -17.90
C SER A 5 6.39 20.01 -17.83
N ASP A 6 7.31 19.28 -17.19
CA ASP A 6 7.20 17.83 -17.03
C ASP A 6 6.03 17.46 -16.10
N ILE A 7 5.80 18.25 -15.03
CA ILE A 7 4.61 18.11 -14.18
C ILE A 7 3.33 18.33 -14.97
N ALA A 8 3.26 19.39 -15.79
CA ALA A 8 2.10 19.67 -16.63
C ALA A 8 1.85 18.55 -17.65
N ALA A 9 2.92 17.98 -18.22
CA ALA A 9 2.86 16.84 -19.14
C ALA A 9 2.29 15.58 -18.47
N ILE A 10 2.62 15.33 -17.20
CA ILE A 10 2.01 14.22 -16.44
C ILE A 10 0.51 14.43 -16.28
N PHE A 11 0.06 15.63 -15.91
CA PHE A 11 -1.38 15.91 -15.79
C PHE A 11 -2.12 15.77 -17.12
N SER A 12 -1.55 16.24 -18.23
CA SER A 12 -2.15 16.07 -19.55
C SER A 12 -2.21 14.60 -19.97
N ALA A 13 -1.18 13.82 -19.66
CA ALA A 13 -1.16 12.39 -19.95
C ALA A 13 -2.21 11.62 -19.12
N PHE A 14 -2.40 11.97 -17.84
CA PHE A 14 -3.50 11.40 -17.05
C PHE A 14 -4.88 11.84 -17.58
N ALA A 15 -4.99 13.04 -18.15
CA ALA A 15 -6.22 13.54 -18.76
C ALA A 15 -6.53 12.88 -20.12
N SER A 16 -5.52 12.47 -20.89
CA SER A 16 -5.71 11.77 -22.16
C SER A 16 -6.20 10.32 -21.98
N GLN A 17 -6.06 9.76 -20.78
CA GLN A 17 -6.37 8.37 -20.44
C GLN A 17 -5.64 7.34 -21.33
N ASP A 18 -4.58 7.75 -22.04
CA ASP A 18 -3.75 6.85 -22.81
C ASP A 18 -2.62 6.30 -21.95
N SER A 19 -2.62 4.99 -21.75
CA SER A 19 -1.59 4.27 -21.00
C SER A 19 -0.17 4.47 -21.55
N TRP A 20 0.00 4.71 -22.86
CA TRP A 20 1.30 4.95 -23.46
C TRP A 20 1.84 6.35 -23.13
N GLU A 21 1.00 7.39 -23.22
CA GLU A 21 1.37 8.75 -22.82
C GLU A 21 1.65 8.85 -21.31
N ILE A 22 0.83 8.20 -20.48
CA ILE A 22 1.03 8.15 -19.02
C ILE A 22 2.38 7.53 -18.69
N ARG A 23 2.73 6.41 -19.33
CA ARG A 23 4.03 5.76 -19.14
C ARG A 23 5.17 6.72 -19.47
N ASN A 24 5.15 7.34 -20.66
CA ASN A 24 6.22 8.21 -21.11
C ASN A 24 6.39 9.43 -20.20
N ALA A 25 5.28 10.03 -19.74
CA ALA A 25 5.33 11.17 -18.82
C ALA A 25 5.90 10.77 -17.45
N LEU A 26 5.61 9.56 -16.97
CA LEU A 26 6.09 9.04 -15.68
C LEU A 26 7.58 8.69 -15.66
N GLU A 27 8.26 8.52 -16.80
CA GLU A 27 9.72 8.27 -16.84
C GLU A 27 10.54 9.48 -16.35
N SER A 28 9.97 10.69 -16.45
CA SER A 28 10.61 11.93 -16.00
C SER A 28 10.92 11.94 -14.50
N ASN A 29 11.95 12.70 -14.10
CA ASN A 29 12.27 12.92 -12.69
C ASN A 29 11.18 13.71 -11.94
N ALA A 30 10.31 14.43 -12.67
CA ALA A 30 9.14 15.10 -12.11
C ALA A 30 8.15 14.12 -11.46
N ALA A 31 8.11 12.85 -11.88
CA ALA A 31 7.26 11.84 -11.27
C ALA A 31 7.58 11.60 -9.78
N TRP A 32 8.82 11.81 -9.35
CA TRP A 32 9.19 11.70 -7.93
C TRP A 32 8.62 12.85 -7.10
N VAL A 33 8.71 14.08 -7.62
CA VAL A 33 8.20 15.27 -6.93
C VAL A 33 6.67 15.25 -6.90
N LEU A 34 6.04 15.05 -8.06
CA LEU A 34 4.59 14.96 -8.19
C LEU A 34 4.04 13.74 -7.45
N GLY A 35 4.71 12.59 -7.54
CA GLY A 35 4.34 11.39 -6.82
C GLY A 35 4.40 11.56 -5.31
N THR A 36 5.42 12.25 -4.78
CA THR A 36 5.50 12.58 -3.34
C THR A 36 4.32 13.46 -2.93
N ALA A 37 4.03 14.52 -3.70
CA ALA A 37 2.92 15.42 -3.42
C ALA A 37 1.56 14.69 -3.51
N ALA A 38 1.36 13.88 -4.55
CA ALA A 38 0.16 13.09 -4.76
C ALA A 38 -0.04 12.04 -3.65
N ALA A 39 1.03 11.37 -3.23
CA ALA A 39 1.00 10.38 -2.16
C ALA A 39 0.69 11.02 -0.80
N ALA A 40 1.28 12.19 -0.51
CA ALA A 40 0.98 12.97 0.70
C ALA A 40 -0.47 13.46 0.71
N ILE A 41 -0.93 14.08 -0.39
CA ILE A 41 -2.31 14.57 -0.50
C ILE A 41 -3.30 13.39 -0.43
N GLY A 42 -3.03 12.30 -1.16
CA GLY A 42 -3.86 11.10 -1.15
C GLY A 42 -3.96 10.48 0.24
N GLY A 43 -2.84 10.35 0.94
CA GLY A 43 -2.81 9.85 2.31
C GLY A 43 -3.58 10.75 3.29
N LEU A 44 -3.47 12.08 3.16
CA LEU A 44 -4.24 13.04 3.96
C LEU A 44 -5.75 12.93 3.67
N LEU A 45 -6.14 12.82 2.40
CA LEU A 45 -7.55 12.65 2.03
C LEU A 45 -8.12 11.36 2.59
N VAL A 46 -7.40 10.24 2.46
CA VAL A 46 -7.82 8.95 3.04
C VAL A 46 -7.93 9.03 4.55
N MET A 47 -6.96 9.67 5.23
CA MET A 47 -7.03 9.90 6.67
C MET A 47 -8.27 10.70 7.07
N ILE A 48 -8.65 11.73 6.29
CA ILE A 48 -9.90 12.48 6.53
C ILE A 48 -11.11 11.57 6.33
N VAL A 49 -11.13 10.74 5.29
CA VAL A 49 -12.21 9.77 5.04
C VAL A 49 -12.33 8.78 6.19
N TYR A 50 -11.22 8.24 6.71
CA TYR A 50 -11.21 7.33 7.85
C TYR A 50 -11.74 7.98 9.14
N ARG A 51 -11.42 9.26 9.36
CA ARG A 51 -12.00 10.04 10.47
C ARG A 51 -13.50 10.27 10.33
N LEU A 52 -13.99 10.47 9.11
CA LEU A 52 -15.43 10.65 8.83
C LEU A 52 -16.21 9.33 8.87
N VAL A 53 -15.57 8.22 8.48
CA VAL A 53 -16.20 6.90 8.38
C VAL A 53 -15.36 5.85 9.11
N PRO A 54 -15.53 5.71 10.45
CA PRO A 54 -14.73 4.79 11.27
C PRO A 54 -14.91 3.31 10.92
N LEU A 55 -15.98 2.96 10.21
CA LEU A 55 -16.20 1.59 9.75
C LEU A 55 -15.16 1.17 8.69
N LEU A 56 -14.82 2.08 7.78
CA LEU A 56 -13.80 1.84 6.75
C LEU A 56 -12.44 1.70 7.40
N ASP A 57 -12.14 2.60 8.34
CA ASP A 57 -10.90 2.58 9.13
C ASP A 57 -10.67 1.23 9.83
N ARG A 58 -11.71 0.62 10.39
CA ARG A 58 -11.56 -0.64 11.15
C ARG A 58 -11.54 -1.90 10.28
N HIS A 59 -12.24 -1.90 9.14
CA HIS A 59 -12.54 -3.14 8.42
C HIS A 59 -11.96 -3.22 7.02
N LEU A 60 -11.60 -2.11 6.36
CA LEU A 60 -11.25 -2.13 4.95
C LEU A 60 -10.03 -3.03 4.67
N GLU A 61 -8.90 -2.77 5.33
CA GLU A 61 -7.68 -3.54 5.11
C GLU A 61 -7.85 -5.00 5.57
N ARG A 62 -8.54 -5.23 6.69
CA ARG A 62 -8.83 -6.58 7.21
C ARG A 62 -9.69 -7.39 6.25
N THR A 63 -10.71 -6.78 5.68
CA THR A 63 -11.63 -7.43 4.74
C THR A 63 -10.88 -7.84 3.49
N ILE A 64 -10.08 -6.95 2.90
CA ILE A 64 -9.27 -7.27 1.71
C ILE A 64 -8.29 -8.40 1.98
N MET A 65 -7.61 -8.40 3.13
CA MET A 65 -6.72 -9.49 3.52
C MET A 65 -7.44 -10.84 3.60
N VAL A 66 -8.57 -10.89 4.33
CA VAL A 66 -9.32 -12.13 4.54
C VAL A 66 -9.89 -12.67 3.23
N TRP A 67 -10.49 -11.81 2.40
CA TRP A 67 -11.02 -12.24 1.10
C TRP A 67 -9.92 -12.72 0.15
N SER A 68 -8.77 -12.03 0.10
CA SER A 68 -7.64 -12.48 -0.72
C SER A 68 -7.12 -13.83 -0.24
N TYR A 69 -7.02 -14.03 1.07
CA TYR A 69 -6.59 -15.30 1.67
C TYR A 69 -7.55 -16.44 1.33
N LEU A 70 -8.86 -16.23 1.52
CA LEU A 70 -9.88 -17.22 1.18
C LEU A 70 -9.90 -17.53 -0.33
N ALA A 71 -9.71 -16.53 -1.19
CA ALA A 71 -9.62 -16.72 -2.63
C ALA A 71 -8.39 -17.56 -3.02
N ILE A 72 -7.22 -17.29 -2.43
CA ILE A 72 -6.00 -18.10 -2.64
C ILE A 72 -6.26 -19.55 -2.21
N ALA A 73 -6.80 -19.74 -1.00
CA ALA A 73 -7.10 -21.07 -0.48
C ALA A 73 -8.08 -21.83 -1.38
N PHE A 74 -9.12 -21.15 -1.87
CA PHE A 74 -10.10 -21.72 -2.78
C PHE A 74 -9.48 -22.12 -4.12
N ILE A 75 -8.66 -21.26 -4.74
CA ILE A 75 -7.99 -21.57 -6.02
C ILE A 75 -7.06 -22.78 -5.87
N ILE A 76 -6.28 -22.83 -4.78
CA ILE A 76 -5.37 -23.96 -4.53
C ILE A 76 -6.18 -25.24 -4.28
N PHE A 77 -7.23 -25.18 -3.47
CA PHE A 77 -8.10 -26.32 -3.19
C PHE A 77 -8.76 -26.85 -4.47
N TRP A 78 -9.34 -25.97 -5.27
CA TRP A 78 -9.92 -26.35 -6.57
C TRP A 78 -8.86 -26.91 -7.52
N GLY A 79 -7.66 -26.32 -7.55
CA GLY A 79 -6.55 -26.79 -8.36
C GLY A 79 -6.12 -28.23 -8.04
N VAL A 80 -6.25 -28.64 -6.76
CA VAL A 80 -6.03 -30.05 -6.36
C VAL A 80 -7.12 -30.95 -6.95
N ILE A 81 -8.40 -30.54 -6.88
CA ILE A 81 -9.51 -31.31 -7.45
C ILE A 81 -9.36 -31.46 -8.96
N ASP A 82 -9.13 -30.36 -9.68
CA ASP A 82 -8.94 -30.36 -11.15
C ASP A 82 -7.83 -31.32 -11.56
N ARG A 83 -6.70 -31.27 -10.84
CA ARG A 83 -5.53 -32.09 -11.11
C ARG A 83 -5.77 -33.57 -10.89
N PHE A 84 -6.34 -33.96 -9.75
CA PHE A 84 -6.41 -35.37 -9.37
C PHE A 84 -7.70 -36.06 -9.82
N VAL A 85 -8.81 -35.34 -9.94
CA VAL A 85 -10.10 -35.89 -10.38
C VAL A 85 -10.26 -35.78 -11.89
N PHE A 86 -10.04 -34.59 -12.44
CA PHE A 86 -10.28 -34.32 -13.86
C PHE A 86 -9.04 -34.52 -14.74
N LYS A 87 -7.88 -34.80 -14.14
CA LYS A 87 -6.58 -34.95 -14.83
C LYS A 87 -6.25 -33.75 -15.71
N ASN A 88 -6.77 -32.58 -15.33
CA ASN A 88 -6.56 -31.31 -16.01
C ASN A 88 -5.91 -30.32 -15.05
N GLN A 89 -5.10 -29.42 -15.57
CA GLN A 89 -4.49 -28.37 -14.75
C GLN A 89 -4.65 -27.04 -15.47
N GLN A 90 -5.52 -26.20 -14.94
CA GLN A 90 -5.63 -24.82 -15.41
C GLN A 90 -4.32 -24.04 -15.14
N PRO A 91 -3.67 -23.48 -16.18
CA PRO A 91 -2.39 -22.80 -16.02
C PRO A 91 -2.44 -21.55 -15.12
N TRP A 92 -3.57 -20.85 -15.09
CA TRP A 92 -3.75 -19.66 -14.25
C TRP A 92 -3.83 -19.96 -12.75
N SER A 93 -4.11 -21.21 -12.37
CA SER A 93 -4.27 -21.59 -10.96
C SER A 93 -2.96 -21.49 -10.17
N THR A 94 -1.81 -21.35 -10.84
CA THR A 94 -0.49 -21.16 -10.22
C THR A 94 0.00 -19.72 -10.27
N THR A 95 -0.57 -18.87 -11.14
CA THR A 95 -0.10 -17.50 -11.39
C THR A 95 -0.98 -16.44 -10.71
N ILE A 96 -2.30 -16.66 -10.61
CA ILE A 96 -3.21 -15.76 -9.90
C ILE A 96 -2.97 -15.77 -8.37
N PRO A 97 -2.73 -16.91 -7.69
CA PRO A 97 -2.53 -16.90 -6.24
C PRO A 97 -1.35 -16.05 -5.77
N PRO A 98 -0.17 -16.04 -6.42
CA PRO A 98 0.90 -15.08 -6.10
C PRO A 98 0.48 -13.61 -6.25
N LEU A 99 -0.35 -13.26 -7.24
CA LEU A 99 -0.88 -11.90 -7.41
C LEU A 99 -1.86 -11.53 -6.29
N LEU A 100 -2.74 -12.45 -5.89
CA LEU A 100 -3.61 -12.27 -4.73
C LEU A 100 -2.82 -12.19 -3.42
N PHE A 101 -1.75 -12.96 -3.29
CA PHE A 101 -0.85 -12.91 -2.14
C PHE A 101 -0.15 -11.55 -2.05
N MET A 102 0.29 -10.99 -3.19
CA MET A 102 0.81 -9.64 -3.26
C MET A 102 -0.23 -8.61 -2.76
N ILE A 103 -1.50 -8.71 -3.20
CA ILE A 103 -2.59 -7.84 -2.69
C ILE A 103 -2.69 -8.00 -1.17
N MET A 104 -2.85 -9.23 -0.68
CA MET A 104 -2.95 -9.51 0.76
C MET A 104 -1.77 -8.92 1.55
N ALA A 105 -0.54 -9.11 1.06
CA ALA A 105 0.67 -8.66 1.73
C ALA A 105 0.76 -7.14 1.82
N TRP A 106 0.42 -6.40 0.77
CA TRP A 106 0.51 -4.94 0.80
C TRP A 106 -0.56 -4.28 1.66
N PHE A 107 -1.80 -4.75 1.59
CA PHE A 107 -2.87 -4.27 2.49
C PHE A 107 -2.59 -4.68 3.95
N GLY A 108 -2.02 -5.87 4.17
CA GLY A 108 -1.58 -6.28 5.50
C GLY A 108 -0.41 -5.47 6.04
N ALA A 109 0.51 -5.03 5.18
CA ALA A 109 1.57 -4.11 5.57
C ALA A 109 0.98 -2.76 6.03
N ALA A 110 0.04 -2.19 5.28
CA ALA A 110 -0.65 -0.96 5.69
C ALA A 110 -1.36 -1.13 7.05
N PHE A 111 -2.07 -2.23 7.25
CA PHE A 111 -2.72 -2.56 8.52
C PHE A 111 -1.74 -2.71 9.68
N ASN A 112 -0.62 -3.41 9.48
CA ASN A 112 0.42 -3.59 10.49
C ASN A 112 1.17 -2.29 10.84
N VAL A 113 1.27 -1.34 9.89
CA VAL A 113 1.77 0.00 10.19
C VAL A 113 0.86 0.69 11.20
N ARG A 114 -0.47 0.63 11.04
CA ARG A 114 -1.42 1.21 12.02
C ARG A 114 -1.27 0.57 13.40
N LEU A 115 -1.17 -0.76 13.47
CA LEU A 115 -1.02 -1.48 14.73
C LEU A 115 0.38 -1.42 15.35
N ARG A 116 1.37 -0.86 14.63
CA ARG A 116 2.79 -0.80 15.05
C ARG A 116 3.37 -2.16 15.44
N THR A 117 2.97 -3.21 14.72
CA THR A 117 3.47 -4.57 14.92
C THR A 117 4.78 -4.85 14.20
N HIS A 118 5.41 -3.82 13.61
CA HIS A 118 6.73 -3.93 13.03
C HIS A 118 7.77 -4.14 14.14
N LEU A 119 8.79 -4.93 13.83
CA LEU A 119 9.84 -5.26 14.79
C LEU A 119 10.58 -3.98 15.20
N SER A 120 10.52 -3.65 16.48
CA SER A 120 11.17 -2.47 17.05
C SER A 120 11.78 -2.81 18.40
N PHE A 121 12.87 -2.12 18.74
CA PHE A 121 13.53 -2.24 20.04
C PHE A 121 12.75 -1.44 21.10
N SER A 122 11.58 -1.95 21.46
CA SER A 122 10.64 -1.26 22.36
C SER A 122 11.21 -1.04 23.77
N GLU A 123 12.02 -1.99 24.24
CA GLU A 123 12.69 -1.98 25.54
C GLU A 123 13.68 -0.81 25.65
N PHE A 124 14.43 -0.54 24.58
CA PHE A 124 15.37 0.58 24.58
C PHE A 124 14.63 1.91 24.52
N ARG A 125 13.57 2.00 23.70
CA ARG A 125 12.79 3.23 23.51
C ARG A 125 12.00 3.60 24.76
N THR A 126 11.49 2.64 25.52
CA THR A 126 10.71 2.90 26.76
C THR A 126 11.55 3.52 27.88
N VAL A 127 12.86 3.28 27.90
CA VAL A 127 13.79 3.86 28.89
C VAL A 127 14.21 5.29 28.54
N MET A 128 14.02 5.72 27.29
CA MET A 128 14.41 7.07 26.84
C MET A 128 13.55 8.18 27.45
N PRO A 129 14.09 9.42 27.58
CA PRO A 129 13.29 10.58 27.93
C PRO A 129 12.21 10.86 26.86
N ARG A 130 11.08 11.45 27.25
CA ARG A 130 9.90 11.63 26.39
C ARG A 130 10.18 12.32 25.05
N TRP A 131 11.09 13.29 25.03
CA TRP A 131 11.47 13.99 23.81
C TRP A 131 12.21 13.06 22.83
N ALA A 132 13.04 12.14 23.34
CA ALA A 132 13.75 11.17 22.53
C ALA A 132 12.82 10.06 22.03
N GLN A 133 11.83 9.65 22.84
CA GLN A 133 10.75 8.75 22.38
C GLN A 133 10.00 9.35 21.18
N MET A 134 9.62 10.63 21.27
CA MET A 134 9.00 11.33 20.14
C MET A 134 9.93 11.46 18.95
N GLY A 135 11.22 11.72 19.17
CA GLY A 135 12.21 11.76 18.11
C GLY A 135 12.27 10.43 17.34
N CYS A 136 12.28 9.30 18.05
CA CYS A 136 12.24 7.97 17.43
C CYS A 136 10.93 7.71 16.66
N LEU A 137 9.78 8.05 17.22
CA LEU A 137 8.48 7.86 16.56
C LEU A 137 8.34 8.75 15.31
N ALA A 138 8.82 9.99 15.38
CA ALA A 138 8.86 10.90 14.24
C ALA A 138 9.82 10.40 13.16
N LEU A 139 10.98 9.85 13.55
CA LEU A 139 11.91 9.22 12.62
C LEU A 139 11.28 8.02 11.92
N ASP A 140 10.60 7.14 12.66
CA ASP A 140 9.88 6.00 12.08
C ASP A 140 8.82 6.48 11.06
N ALA A 141 8.06 7.53 11.39
CA ALA A 141 7.07 8.10 10.49
C ALA A 141 7.70 8.66 9.20
N VAL A 142 8.83 9.36 9.30
CA VAL A 142 9.57 9.89 8.13
C VAL A 142 10.11 8.74 7.27
N LEU A 143 10.68 7.70 7.89
CA LEU A 143 11.22 6.54 7.18
C LEU A 143 10.11 5.75 6.47
N TRP A 144 8.98 5.50 7.15
CA TRP A 144 7.83 4.84 6.54
C TRP A 144 7.20 5.67 5.42
N PHE A 145 7.11 6.99 5.60
CA PHE A 145 6.63 7.88 4.54
C PHE A 145 7.56 7.86 3.32
N GLY A 146 8.87 7.98 3.53
CA GLY A 146 9.86 7.92 2.45
C GLY A 146 9.83 6.58 1.71
N PHE A 147 9.78 5.47 2.44
CA PHE A 147 9.62 4.13 1.86
C PHE A 147 8.33 4.02 1.05
N ALA A 148 7.20 4.48 1.60
CA ALA A 148 5.92 4.41 0.92
C ALA A 148 5.89 5.23 -0.37
N VAL A 149 6.51 6.41 -0.40
CA VAL A 149 6.66 7.23 -1.61
C VAL A 149 7.47 6.50 -2.68
N ILE A 150 8.58 5.85 -2.29
CA ILE A 150 9.42 5.09 -3.23
C ILE A 150 8.62 3.98 -3.89
N VAL A 151 7.90 3.19 -3.10
CA VAL A 151 7.13 2.08 -3.64
C VAL A 151 5.92 2.59 -4.42
N PHE A 152 5.25 3.66 -3.97
CA PHE A 152 4.14 4.27 -4.69
C PHE A 152 4.52 4.72 -6.11
N VAL A 153 5.61 5.49 -6.26
CA VAL A 153 6.07 5.97 -7.57
C VAL A 153 6.49 4.80 -8.45
N THR A 154 7.26 3.86 -7.89
CA THR A 154 7.79 2.71 -8.65
C THR A 154 6.67 1.78 -9.13
N THR A 155 5.71 1.47 -8.26
CA THR A 155 4.59 0.58 -8.60
C THR A 155 3.58 1.26 -9.53
N THR A 156 3.42 2.59 -9.45
CA THR A 156 2.63 3.37 -10.42
C THR A 156 3.26 3.30 -11.82
N ARG A 157 4.59 3.49 -11.92
CA ARG A 157 5.33 3.31 -13.17
C ARG A 157 5.19 1.89 -13.72
N LEU A 158 5.33 0.88 -12.87
CA LEU A 158 5.19 -0.52 -13.26
C LEU A 158 3.76 -0.85 -13.74
N THR A 159 2.74 -0.28 -13.10
CA THR A 159 1.34 -0.45 -13.48
C THR A 159 1.08 0.19 -14.85
N ALA A 160 1.54 1.43 -15.07
CA ALA A 160 1.44 2.10 -16.36
C ALA A 160 2.19 1.34 -17.46
N LEU A 161 3.38 0.82 -17.16
CA LEU A 161 4.15 -0.04 -18.05
C LEU A 161 3.37 -1.29 -18.45
N SER A 162 2.78 -1.99 -17.47
CA SER A 162 2.00 -3.20 -17.69
C SER A 162 0.76 -2.94 -18.53
N ALA A 163 0.07 -1.82 -18.29
CA ALA A 163 -1.07 -1.37 -19.07
C ALA A 163 -0.68 -1.03 -20.52
N SER A 164 0.38 -0.25 -20.73
CA SER A 164 0.84 0.16 -22.08
C SER A 164 1.27 -1.00 -22.97
N ASN A 165 1.77 -2.08 -22.35
CA ASN A 165 2.24 -3.26 -23.07
C ASN A 165 1.13 -4.34 -23.20
N PHE A 166 -0.09 -4.06 -22.73
CA PHE A 166 -1.19 -5.05 -22.68
C PHE A 166 -0.76 -6.40 -22.09
N GLN A 167 0.01 -6.37 -20.99
CA GLN A 167 0.54 -7.58 -20.39
C GLN A 167 -0.59 -8.44 -19.83
N ILE A 168 -0.64 -9.70 -20.26
CA ILE A 168 -1.63 -10.69 -19.83
C ILE A 168 -1.03 -11.54 -18.71
N VAL A 169 -1.85 -11.86 -17.70
CA VAL A 169 -1.46 -12.80 -16.64
C VAL A 169 -1.20 -14.16 -17.26
N LEU A 170 -0.01 -14.71 -17.00
CA LEU A 170 0.39 -16.00 -17.57
C LEU A 170 -0.66 -17.08 -17.26
N GLY A 171 -1.07 -17.81 -18.28
CA GLY A 171 -2.07 -18.88 -18.16
C GLY A 171 -3.53 -18.43 -18.26
N THR A 172 -3.77 -17.15 -18.57
CA THR A 172 -5.11 -16.61 -18.90
C THR A 172 -5.15 -16.08 -20.33
N ASP A 173 -6.35 -15.98 -20.93
CA ASP A 173 -6.51 -15.53 -22.32
C ASP A 173 -6.75 -14.02 -22.45
N SER A 174 -7.29 -13.38 -21.41
CA SER A 174 -7.77 -11.99 -21.48
C SER A 174 -7.64 -11.20 -20.18
N VAL A 175 -6.99 -11.74 -19.15
CA VAL A 175 -6.85 -11.07 -17.86
C VAL A 175 -5.60 -10.21 -17.87
N LEU A 176 -5.78 -8.90 -17.81
CA LEU A 176 -4.68 -7.95 -17.83
C LEU A 176 -3.98 -7.91 -16.46
N GLN A 177 -2.66 -7.96 -16.46
CA GLN A 177 -1.84 -8.01 -15.26
C GLN A 177 -1.92 -6.70 -14.45
N TRP A 178 -2.11 -5.56 -15.12
CA TRP A 178 -2.19 -4.26 -14.46
C TRP A 178 -3.39 -4.12 -13.51
N TRP A 179 -4.46 -4.91 -13.71
CA TRP A 179 -5.61 -4.97 -12.78
C TRP A 179 -5.20 -5.41 -11.37
N PHE A 180 -4.16 -6.24 -11.26
CA PHE A 180 -3.60 -6.64 -9.98
C PHE A 180 -2.50 -5.68 -9.52
N LEU A 181 -1.68 -5.15 -10.44
CA LEU A 181 -0.57 -4.28 -10.07
C LEU A 181 -1.03 -2.92 -9.51
N ILE A 182 -2.17 -2.40 -9.98
CA ILE A 182 -2.72 -1.11 -9.51
C ILE A 182 -3.10 -1.13 -8.03
N THR A 183 -3.32 -2.31 -7.44
CA THR A 183 -3.62 -2.40 -6.01
C THR A 183 -2.41 -2.05 -5.15
N ALA A 184 -1.18 -2.22 -5.67
CA ALA A 184 0.04 -1.89 -4.95
C ALA A 184 0.12 -0.37 -4.66
N PRO A 185 0.12 0.55 -5.64
CA PRO A 185 0.16 1.98 -5.34
C PRO A 185 -1.05 2.41 -4.48
N LEU A 186 -2.23 1.83 -4.69
CA LEU A 186 -3.40 2.11 -3.85
C LEU A 186 -3.16 1.75 -2.38
N SER A 187 -2.61 0.56 -2.10
CA SER A 187 -2.30 0.12 -0.74
C SER A 187 -1.25 1.00 -0.06
N PHE A 188 -0.31 1.57 -0.82
CA PHE A 188 0.70 2.49 -0.29
C PHE A 188 0.12 3.87 0.03
N VAL A 189 -0.92 4.32 -0.68
CA VAL A 189 -1.70 5.50 -0.26
C VAL A 189 -2.37 5.26 1.09
N LEU A 190 -2.96 4.08 1.29
CA LEU A 190 -3.53 3.69 2.59
C LEU A 190 -2.45 3.63 3.68
N MET A 191 -1.29 3.05 3.38
CA MET A 191 -0.16 3.02 4.31
C MET A 191 0.27 4.41 4.74
N ILE A 192 0.35 5.38 3.81
CA ILE A 192 0.66 6.77 4.15
C ILE A 192 -0.40 7.37 5.06
N ALA A 193 -1.69 7.10 4.79
CA ALA A 193 -2.76 7.50 5.70
C ALA A 193 -2.54 6.95 7.12
N ARG A 194 -2.16 5.66 7.24
CA ARG A 194 -1.85 5.04 8.55
C ARG A 194 -0.65 5.67 9.24
N VAL A 195 0.38 6.07 8.48
CA VAL A 195 1.53 6.81 9.02
C VAL A 195 1.09 8.16 9.59
N PHE A 196 0.22 8.89 8.88
CA PHE A 196 -0.29 10.18 9.36
C PHE A 196 -1.22 10.06 10.56
N GLU A 197 -2.07 9.03 10.62
CA GLU A 197 -2.88 8.72 11.81
C GLU A 197 -2.00 8.44 13.02
N ASN A 198 -1.00 7.58 12.85
CA ASN A 198 -0.03 7.26 13.88
C ASN A 198 0.73 8.50 14.39
N LEU A 199 1.19 9.35 13.47
CA LEU A 199 1.90 10.58 13.83
C LEU A 199 0.98 11.58 14.55
N ALA A 200 -0.28 11.69 14.13
CA ALA A 200 -1.26 12.55 14.79
C ALA A 200 -1.56 12.07 16.22
N ASP A 201 -1.70 10.76 16.41
CA ASP A 201 -1.91 10.13 17.72
C ASP A 201 -0.68 10.35 18.63
N ASP A 202 0.54 10.21 18.09
CA ASP A 202 1.79 10.45 18.82
C ASP A 202 1.92 11.91 19.29
N ILE A 203 1.61 12.87 18.41
CA ILE A 203 1.61 14.29 18.75
C ILE A 203 0.55 14.59 19.83
N GLY A 204 -0.64 13.98 19.73
CA GLY A 204 -1.69 14.09 20.74
C GLY A 204 -1.25 13.55 22.09
N ASN A 205 -0.61 12.38 22.11
CA ASN A 205 -0.09 11.76 23.34
C ASN A 205 1.07 12.58 23.94
N PHE A 206 1.93 13.17 23.12
CA PHE A 206 3.00 14.04 23.58
C PHE A 206 2.48 15.29 24.29
N ARG A 207 1.46 15.94 23.71
CA ARG A 207 0.85 17.16 24.27
C ARG A 207 0.03 16.91 25.53
N SER A 208 -0.70 15.78 25.57
CA SER A 208 -1.58 15.43 26.69
C SER A 208 -0.84 14.81 27.88
N GLY A 209 0.45 14.49 27.74
CA GLY A 209 1.20 13.81 28.78
C GLY A 209 0.96 12.30 28.84
N ALA A 210 0.12 11.74 27.97
CA ALA A 210 -0.16 10.30 27.86
C ALA A 210 1.10 9.48 27.50
N PRO A 211 1.12 8.17 27.79
CA PRO A 211 2.23 7.29 27.41
C PRO A 211 2.34 7.19 25.88
N LEU A 212 3.55 7.42 25.37
CA LEU A 212 3.85 7.44 23.93
C LEU A 212 4.02 6.02 23.36
N ILE A 213 4.74 5.17 24.08
CA ILE A 213 5.01 3.80 23.66
C ILE A 213 4.06 2.89 24.41
N LYS A 214 3.10 2.32 23.68
CA LYS A 214 2.25 1.23 24.16
C LYS A 214 2.78 -0.06 23.56
N GLN A 215 2.88 -1.10 24.35
CA GLN A 215 3.33 -2.40 23.86
C GLN A 215 2.23 -2.95 22.93
N ALA A 216 2.57 -3.12 21.65
CA ALA A 216 1.64 -3.70 20.68
C ALA A 216 1.46 -5.18 21.00
N VAL A 217 0.31 -5.57 21.54
CA VAL A 217 -0.04 -6.98 21.76
C VAL A 217 -0.72 -7.49 20.49
N ILE A 218 -0.17 -8.54 19.88
CA ILE A 218 -0.81 -9.21 18.75
C ILE A 218 -2.11 -9.84 19.26
N GLY A 219 -3.26 -9.30 18.85
CA GLY A 219 -4.59 -9.73 19.31
C GLY A 219 -5.20 -8.89 20.43
N GLY A 220 -4.60 -7.76 20.82
CA GLY A 220 -5.26 -6.80 21.72
C GLY A 220 -6.41 -6.06 21.04
N ASP A 221 -7.50 -5.84 21.77
CA ASP A 221 -8.67 -5.11 21.27
C ASP A 221 -8.28 -3.71 20.76
N VAL A 222 -8.69 -3.42 19.53
CA VAL A 222 -8.60 -2.10 18.86
C VAL A 222 -9.98 -1.48 18.76
#